data_AF-A0A448NPQ6-F1
#
_entry.id   AF-A0A448NPQ6-F1
#
_cell.length_a   1.000
_cell.length_b   1.000
_cell.length_c   1.000
_cell.angle_alpha   90.00
_cell.angle_beta   90.00
_cell.angle_gamma   90.00
#
_symmetry.space_group_name_H-M   'P 1'
#
loop_
_entity.id
_entity.type
_entity.pdbx_description
1 polymer ?
#
loop_
_entity_poly.entity_id
_entity_poly.type
_entity_poly.pdbx_seq_one_letter_code
_entity_poly.pdbx_strand_id
1 'polypeptide(L)'
;MKKSLQLFALLFCMIIFAQAPEKFSYQAVIRNGSGVLIQNAPVGLKISILKTSVTGTVVYSESQTATTNLNGLISIQVGSGTLISGTIAGIDWSADSYYIKTEVDPSGGTTYSIAGTTQLLSVPYALYSKNSGSGSSFTLPYVGTANNAASLLQVTNTGAGSSLEGINNSVTDQISAVKGVINSTTPGAYSTAVRGVNNGTSSLGIGVWGSQEGSGFGVYGVTPAGYSVLGSTQTGTAGYFTSNDTGKALVTEGPIRFSNIGAGAGKVLTSDASGNATWQNGGAAKVHLSSTGGSSQSTPSGIVTVVNTWLGLDESGGANYNATTGEYTIPVTGYYAVKAQISFSSSNTIAGAQSNVRIQVDGNTAKQTYTNNAVIGQFHTDASVNLEKTFTVGQKVRIAVVQNGSATNNLFPPATNFSIHLIHQ
;
A
#
# COMPACT_ATOMS: atom_id res chain seq x y z
N MET A 1 19.50 -51.28 6.61
CA MET A 1 18.87 -52.29 5.72
C MET A 1 17.34 -52.26 5.73
N LYS A 2 16.65 -52.19 6.89
CA LYS A 2 15.16 -52.15 6.92
C LYS A 2 14.55 -50.88 6.28
N LYS A 3 15.16 -49.70 6.48
CA LYS A 3 14.69 -48.41 5.92
C LYS A 3 14.91 -48.26 4.41
N SER A 4 15.98 -48.86 3.87
CA SER A 4 16.27 -48.86 2.43
C SER A 4 15.37 -49.82 1.65
N LEU A 5 14.95 -50.94 2.26
CA LEU A 5 13.97 -51.86 1.67
C LEU A 5 12.56 -51.25 1.58
N GLN A 6 12.18 -50.42 2.58
CA GLN A 6 10.90 -49.70 2.58
C GLN A 6 10.84 -48.62 1.50
N LEU A 7 11.94 -47.91 1.25
CA LEU A 7 12.03 -46.90 0.19
C LEU A 7 11.96 -47.52 -1.22
N PHE A 8 12.58 -48.69 -1.41
CA PHE A 8 12.52 -49.42 -2.68
C PHE A 8 11.12 -50.00 -2.94
N ALA A 9 10.43 -50.48 -1.89
CA ALA A 9 9.04 -50.95 -1.99
C ALA A 9 8.07 -49.81 -2.34
N LEU A 10 8.29 -48.60 -1.81
CA LEU A 10 7.46 -47.42 -2.13
C LEU A 10 7.68 -46.94 -3.57
N LEU A 11 8.90 -47.02 -4.09
CA LEU A 11 9.25 -46.65 -5.48
C LEU A 11 8.67 -47.65 -6.49
N PHE A 12 8.55 -48.93 -6.12
CA PHE A 12 7.97 -49.98 -6.96
C PHE A 12 6.43 -49.89 -7.09
N CYS A 13 5.75 -49.30 -6.10
CA CYS A 13 4.30 -49.07 -6.15
C CYS A 13 3.88 -47.90 -7.04
N MET A 14 4.82 -47.05 -7.50
CA MET A 14 4.51 -45.90 -8.37
C MET A 14 4.54 -46.22 -9.88
N ILE A 15 4.75 -47.50 -10.26
CA ILE A 15 4.84 -47.93 -11.66
C ILE A 15 3.61 -48.72 -12.16
N ILE A 16 2.58 -48.87 -11.33
CA ILE A 16 1.33 -49.52 -11.73
C ILE A 16 0.44 -48.54 -12.49
N PHE A 17 0.59 -48.51 -13.81
CA PHE A 17 -0.44 -47.98 -14.68
C PHE A 17 -1.64 -48.91 -14.61
N ALA A 18 -2.72 -48.47 -13.96
CA ALA A 18 -4.03 -49.08 -14.12
C ALA A 18 -4.56 -48.73 -15.51
N GLN A 19 -3.97 -49.31 -16.56
CA GLN A 19 -4.54 -49.22 -17.90
C GLN A 19 -5.79 -50.08 -17.90
N ALA A 20 -6.92 -49.51 -18.34
CA ALA A 20 -8.09 -50.32 -18.63
C ALA A 20 -7.64 -51.43 -19.60
N PRO A 21 -7.96 -52.71 -19.31
CA PRO A 21 -7.59 -53.79 -20.20
C PRO A 21 -8.05 -53.48 -21.63
N GLU A 22 -7.14 -53.55 -22.61
CA GLU A 22 -7.43 -53.29 -24.03
C GLU A 22 -8.18 -54.47 -24.69
N LYS A 23 -9.20 -54.96 -23.99
CA LYS A 23 -9.97 -56.13 -24.34
C LYS A 23 -11.35 -56.09 -23.70
N PHE A 24 -12.31 -56.73 -24.33
CA PHE A 24 -13.68 -56.84 -23.82
C PHE A 24 -14.23 -58.25 -24.02
N SER A 25 -15.15 -58.67 -23.14
CA SER A 25 -15.80 -59.98 -23.24
C SER A 25 -16.76 -60.04 -24.44
N TYR A 26 -16.74 -61.16 -25.15
CA TYR A 26 -17.63 -61.43 -26.27
C TYR A 26 -18.15 -62.87 -26.21
N GLN A 27 -19.44 -63.03 -26.47
CA GLN A 27 -20.13 -64.32 -26.50
C GLN A 27 -20.91 -64.46 -27.80
N ALA A 28 -20.85 -65.64 -28.39
CA ALA A 28 -21.59 -65.96 -29.60
C ALA A 28 -22.05 -67.42 -29.58
N VAL A 29 -23.19 -67.69 -30.21
CA VAL A 29 -23.71 -69.05 -30.41
C VAL A 29 -23.37 -69.49 -31.83
N ILE A 30 -22.70 -70.63 -31.96
CA ILE A 30 -22.16 -71.14 -33.22
C ILE A 30 -23.08 -72.23 -33.78
N ARG A 31 -23.50 -72.04 -35.03
CA ARG A 31 -24.33 -72.97 -35.81
C ARG A 31 -23.67 -73.29 -37.14
N ASN A 32 -23.80 -74.53 -37.62
CA ASN A 32 -23.32 -74.92 -38.93
C ASN A 32 -24.22 -74.40 -40.07
N GLY A 33 -23.86 -74.67 -41.32
CA GLY A 33 -24.61 -74.23 -42.52
C GLY A 33 -26.06 -74.73 -42.60
N SER A 34 -26.44 -75.75 -41.81
CA SER A 34 -27.82 -76.26 -41.69
C SER A 34 -28.56 -75.70 -40.48
N GLY A 35 -27.97 -74.74 -39.74
CA GLY A 35 -28.56 -74.12 -38.55
C GLY A 35 -28.43 -74.94 -37.26
N VAL A 36 -27.79 -76.10 -37.30
CA VAL A 36 -27.58 -77.00 -36.16
C VAL A 36 -26.44 -76.47 -35.29
N LEU A 37 -26.60 -76.53 -33.96
CA LEU A 37 -25.56 -76.12 -33.01
C LEU A 37 -24.30 -76.96 -33.18
N ILE A 38 -23.14 -76.31 -33.21
CA ILE A 38 -21.85 -76.99 -33.07
C ILE A 38 -21.59 -77.07 -31.56
N GLN A 39 -21.62 -78.29 -31.00
CA GLN A 39 -21.59 -78.51 -29.55
C GLN A 39 -20.30 -79.22 -29.13
N ASN A 40 -19.72 -78.80 -28.00
CA ASN A 40 -18.54 -79.44 -27.39
C ASN A 40 -17.36 -79.67 -28.35
N ALA A 41 -17.22 -78.80 -29.34
CA ALA A 41 -16.24 -78.91 -30.39
C ALA A 41 -15.34 -77.66 -30.46
N PRO A 42 -14.03 -77.83 -30.75
CA PRO A 42 -13.14 -76.71 -31.02
C PRO A 42 -13.55 -76.02 -32.33
N VAL A 43 -13.54 -74.70 -32.33
CA VAL A 43 -13.80 -73.86 -33.49
C VAL A 43 -12.69 -72.82 -33.65
N GLY A 44 -12.34 -72.53 -34.90
CA GLY A 44 -11.42 -71.45 -35.26
C GLY A 44 -12.21 -70.16 -35.46
N LEU A 45 -11.71 -69.05 -34.96
CA LEU A 45 -12.37 -67.75 -35.00
C LEU A 45 -11.45 -66.71 -35.62
N LYS A 46 -12.01 -65.86 -36.46
CA LYS A 46 -11.42 -64.58 -36.81
C LYS A 46 -12.40 -63.48 -36.44
N ILE A 47 -11.94 -62.59 -35.57
CA ILE A 47 -12.69 -61.43 -35.11
C ILE A 47 -12.13 -60.21 -35.81
N SER A 48 -13.00 -59.40 -36.40
CA SER A 48 -12.64 -58.13 -37.02
C SER A 48 -13.56 -57.02 -36.52
N ILE A 49 -12.99 -55.82 -36.31
CA ILE A 49 -13.75 -54.60 -36.06
C ILE A 49 -13.75 -53.79 -37.35
N LEU A 50 -14.94 -53.45 -37.82
CA LEU A 50 -15.17 -52.68 -39.04
C LEU A 50 -15.68 -51.29 -38.67
N LYS A 51 -15.22 -50.28 -39.42
CA LYS A 51 -15.63 -48.88 -39.26
C LYS A 51 -16.75 -48.52 -40.24
N THR A 52 -17.66 -47.63 -39.83
CA THR A 52 -18.71 -47.00 -40.66
C THR A 52 -19.89 -47.92 -41.02
N SER A 53 -19.66 -49.15 -41.47
CA SER A 53 -20.74 -50.08 -41.87
C SER A 53 -20.38 -51.57 -41.70
N VAL A 54 -21.36 -52.45 -41.90
CA VAL A 54 -21.20 -53.92 -41.84
C VAL A 54 -20.23 -54.51 -42.88
N THR A 55 -19.90 -53.75 -43.92
CA THR A 55 -18.90 -54.08 -44.96
C THR A 55 -17.75 -53.07 -45.01
N GLY A 56 -17.58 -52.28 -43.95
CA GLY A 56 -16.60 -51.20 -43.91
C GLY A 56 -15.15 -51.66 -43.77
N THR A 57 -14.24 -50.71 -43.61
CA THR A 57 -12.81 -51.00 -43.48
C THR A 57 -12.53 -51.70 -42.15
N VAL A 58 -11.74 -52.78 -42.19
CA VAL A 58 -11.24 -53.46 -40.99
C VAL A 58 -10.19 -52.58 -40.32
N VAL A 59 -10.47 -52.11 -39.11
CA VAL A 59 -9.53 -51.31 -38.30
C VAL A 59 -8.77 -52.15 -37.28
N TYR A 60 -9.27 -53.36 -36.99
CA TYR A 60 -8.62 -54.33 -36.12
C TYR A 60 -9.05 -55.74 -36.49
N SER A 61 -8.14 -56.71 -36.43
CA SER A 61 -8.46 -58.12 -36.58
C SER A 61 -7.51 -59.02 -35.79
N GLU A 62 -8.06 -60.10 -35.24
CA GLU A 62 -7.33 -61.17 -34.56
C GLU A 62 -7.89 -62.55 -34.92
N SER A 63 -7.09 -63.58 -34.75
CA SER A 63 -7.54 -64.97 -34.74
C SER A 63 -7.53 -65.55 -33.32
N GLN A 64 -8.48 -66.43 -33.04
CA GLN A 64 -8.61 -67.14 -31.77
C GLN A 64 -9.12 -68.57 -32.02
N THR A 65 -8.95 -69.44 -31.03
CA THR A 65 -9.64 -70.73 -30.97
C THR A 65 -10.47 -70.79 -29.69
N ALA A 66 -11.64 -71.41 -29.77
CA ALA A 66 -12.51 -71.60 -28.62
C ALA A 66 -13.23 -72.95 -28.71
N THR A 67 -13.65 -73.50 -27.58
CA THR A 67 -14.50 -74.71 -27.55
C THR A 67 -15.94 -74.29 -27.27
N THR A 68 -16.85 -74.71 -28.13
CA THR A 68 -18.30 -74.52 -27.93
C THR A 68 -18.79 -75.36 -26.76
N ASN A 69 -19.75 -74.87 -25.97
CA ASN A 69 -20.41 -75.69 -24.94
C ASN A 69 -21.63 -76.47 -25.51
N LEU A 70 -22.40 -77.16 -24.67
CA LEU A 70 -23.61 -77.90 -25.07
C LEU A 70 -24.67 -77.01 -25.77
N ASN A 71 -24.68 -75.71 -25.52
CA ASN A 71 -25.57 -74.76 -26.18
C ASN A 71 -24.95 -74.13 -27.44
N GLY A 72 -23.80 -74.63 -27.89
CA GLY A 72 -23.03 -74.05 -28.99
C GLY A 72 -22.43 -72.67 -28.68
N LEU A 73 -22.40 -72.26 -27.41
CA LEU A 73 -21.90 -70.95 -27.00
C LEU A 73 -20.37 -70.96 -26.87
N ILE A 74 -19.73 -69.93 -27.39
CA ILE A 74 -18.34 -69.55 -27.08
C ILE A 74 -18.31 -68.35 -26.14
N SER A 75 -17.26 -68.25 -25.33
CA SER A 75 -16.96 -67.09 -24.49
C SER A 75 -15.49 -66.74 -24.64
N ILE A 76 -15.22 -65.59 -25.25
CA ILE A 76 -13.86 -65.12 -25.54
C ILE A 76 -13.65 -63.69 -25.04
N GLN A 77 -12.40 -63.24 -25.02
CA GLN A 77 -12.04 -61.85 -24.80
C GLN A 77 -11.45 -61.31 -26.10
N VAL A 78 -12.16 -60.38 -26.76
CA VAL A 78 -11.66 -59.73 -27.97
C VAL A 78 -10.51 -58.82 -27.57
N GLY A 79 -9.36 -58.91 -28.23
CA GLY A 79 -8.11 -58.24 -27.82
C GLY A 79 -7.08 -59.17 -27.17
N SER A 80 -7.40 -60.45 -26.96
CA SER A 80 -6.48 -61.45 -26.37
C SER A 80 -6.03 -62.53 -27.36
N GLY A 81 -6.45 -62.45 -28.62
CA GLY A 81 -6.10 -63.38 -29.67
C GLY A 81 -4.75 -63.12 -30.31
N THR A 82 -4.42 -63.94 -31.31
CA THR A 82 -3.27 -63.69 -32.16
C THR A 82 -3.61 -62.57 -33.14
N LEU A 83 -2.90 -61.45 -33.02
CA LEU A 83 -3.14 -60.27 -33.84
C LEU A 83 -2.90 -60.56 -35.33
N ILE A 84 -3.84 -60.13 -36.18
CA ILE A 84 -3.71 -60.16 -37.65
C ILE A 84 -3.38 -58.76 -38.16
N SER A 85 -4.09 -57.73 -37.68
CA SER A 85 -3.89 -56.33 -38.11
C SER A 85 -4.50 -55.32 -37.13
N GLY A 86 -3.96 -54.10 -37.07
CA GLY A 86 -4.46 -53.02 -36.22
C GLY A 86 -4.13 -53.21 -34.73
N THR A 87 -4.73 -52.42 -33.84
CA THR A 87 -4.66 -52.58 -32.37
C THR A 87 -5.97 -52.08 -31.76
N ILE A 88 -6.40 -52.63 -30.61
CA ILE A 88 -7.60 -52.15 -29.90
C ILE A 88 -7.37 -50.71 -29.37
N ALA A 89 -6.17 -50.43 -28.86
CA ALA A 89 -5.77 -49.09 -28.39
C ALA A 89 -5.84 -48.01 -29.47
N GLY A 90 -5.56 -48.38 -30.72
CA GLY A 90 -5.49 -47.45 -31.84
C GLY A 90 -6.85 -47.10 -32.45
N ILE A 91 -7.95 -47.73 -31.99
CA ILE A 91 -9.29 -47.45 -32.49
C ILE A 91 -9.81 -46.18 -31.81
N ASP A 92 -10.08 -45.14 -32.61
CA ASP A 92 -10.82 -43.96 -32.13
C ASP A 92 -12.32 -44.26 -32.03
N TRP A 93 -12.73 -44.86 -30.91
CA TRP A 93 -14.12 -45.23 -30.62
C TRP A 93 -15.12 -44.07 -30.65
N SER A 94 -14.65 -42.81 -30.67
CA SER A 94 -15.50 -41.62 -30.70
C SER A 94 -15.83 -41.14 -32.12
N ALA A 95 -15.04 -41.56 -33.12
CA ALA A 95 -15.08 -40.97 -34.45
C ALA A 95 -16.19 -41.52 -35.37
N ASP A 96 -16.72 -42.72 -35.10
CA ASP A 96 -17.67 -43.38 -36.01
C ASP A 96 -18.44 -44.51 -35.30
N SER A 97 -19.38 -45.12 -36.02
CA SER A 97 -19.96 -46.40 -35.66
C SER A 97 -19.02 -47.55 -35.99
N TYR A 98 -18.94 -48.52 -35.07
CA TYR A 98 -18.11 -49.70 -35.19
C TYR A 98 -18.95 -50.98 -35.18
N TYR A 99 -18.48 -52.00 -35.89
CA TYR A 99 -19.15 -53.28 -36.06
C TYR A 99 -18.18 -54.40 -35.76
N ILE A 100 -18.64 -55.46 -35.11
CA ILE A 100 -17.87 -56.68 -34.89
C ILE A 100 -18.31 -57.75 -35.90
N LYS A 101 -17.36 -58.21 -36.71
CA LYS A 101 -17.51 -59.36 -37.59
C LYS A 101 -16.84 -60.56 -36.97
N THR A 102 -17.59 -61.65 -36.87
CA THR A 102 -17.11 -62.96 -36.41
C THR A 102 -17.14 -63.93 -37.57
N GLU A 103 -15.99 -64.49 -37.90
CA GLU A 103 -15.82 -65.52 -38.93
C GLU A 103 -15.40 -66.82 -38.23
N VAL A 104 -16.00 -67.95 -38.59
CA VAL A 104 -15.85 -69.22 -37.85
C VAL A 104 -15.53 -70.38 -38.78
N ASP A 105 -14.53 -71.16 -38.40
CA ASP A 105 -14.22 -72.48 -38.93
C ASP A 105 -14.75 -73.55 -37.95
N PRO A 106 -15.83 -74.27 -38.30
CA PRO A 106 -16.39 -75.36 -37.50
C PRO A 106 -15.43 -76.47 -37.12
N SER A 107 -14.35 -76.65 -37.89
CA SER A 107 -13.38 -77.73 -37.70
C SER A 107 -12.19 -77.33 -36.84
N GLY A 108 -12.14 -76.08 -36.36
CA GLY A 108 -11.01 -75.58 -35.57
C GLY A 108 -9.86 -75.00 -36.40
N GLY A 109 -9.96 -75.00 -37.73
CA GLY A 109 -8.94 -74.49 -38.63
C GLY A 109 -9.05 -72.98 -38.93
N THR A 110 -8.52 -72.57 -40.09
CA THR A 110 -8.52 -71.18 -40.59
C THR A 110 -9.37 -70.99 -41.84
N THR A 111 -10.19 -71.98 -42.21
CA THR A 111 -11.10 -71.93 -43.36
C THR A 111 -12.49 -71.52 -42.89
N TYR A 112 -12.68 -70.21 -42.72
CA TYR A 112 -13.91 -69.66 -42.16
C TYR A 112 -15.08 -69.79 -43.14
N SER A 113 -16.11 -70.54 -42.75
CA SER A 113 -17.30 -70.82 -43.57
C SER A 113 -18.59 -70.20 -43.02
N ILE A 114 -18.58 -69.76 -41.76
CA ILE A 114 -19.70 -69.05 -41.12
C ILE A 114 -19.24 -67.63 -40.82
N ALA A 115 -20.06 -66.62 -41.14
CA ALA A 115 -19.76 -65.23 -40.82
C ALA A 115 -21.01 -64.48 -40.33
N GLY A 116 -20.83 -63.59 -39.36
CA GLY A 116 -21.87 -62.68 -38.88
C GLY A 116 -21.29 -61.34 -38.46
N THR A 117 -22.00 -60.25 -38.76
CA THR A 117 -21.60 -58.88 -38.41
C THR A 117 -22.69 -58.20 -37.59
N THR A 118 -22.33 -57.59 -36.46
CA THR A 118 -23.25 -56.84 -35.60
C THR A 118 -22.65 -55.50 -35.21
N GLN A 119 -23.48 -54.48 -34.97
CA GLN A 119 -23.00 -53.18 -34.51
C GLN A 119 -22.58 -53.24 -33.04
N LEU A 120 -21.46 -52.61 -32.70
CA LEU A 120 -21.05 -52.38 -31.33
C LEU A 120 -21.82 -51.17 -30.78
N LEU A 121 -22.67 -51.41 -29.78
CA LEU A 121 -23.43 -50.37 -29.08
C LEU A 121 -22.78 -50.08 -27.72
N SER A 122 -22.90 -48.84 -27.24
CA SER A 122 -22.43 -48.45 -25.92
C SER A 122 -23.23 -49.16 -24.80
N VAL A 123 -22.53 -49.66 -23.78
CA VAL A 123 -23.15 -50.20 -22.55
C VAL A 123 -23.48 -49.07 -21.56
N PRO A 124 -24.43 -49.23 -20.61
CA PRO A 124 -24.83 -48.16 -19.69
C PRO A 124 -23.67 -47.49 -18.91
N TYR A 125 -22.68 -48.29 -18.46
CA TYR A 125 -21.49 -47.76 -17.79
C TYR A 125 -20.60 -46.92 -18.73
N ALA A 126 -20.49 -47.34 -20.00
CA ALA A 126 -19.76 -46.60 -21.03
C ALA A 126 -20.49 -45.30 -21.44
N LEU A 127 -21.83 -45.30 -21.38
CA LEU A 127 -22.66 -44.12 -21.62
C LEU A 127 -22.47 -43.09 -20.49
N TYR A 128 -22.39 -43.55 -19.24
CA TYR A 128 -22.07 -42.71 -18.08
C TYR A 128 -20.65 -42.15 -18.16
N SER A 129 -19.68 -42.95 -18.61
CA SER A 129 -18.30 -42.48 -18.76
C SER A 129 -18.10 -41.46 -19.90
N LYS A 130 -19.06 -41.27 -20.80
CA LYS A 130 -19.01 -40.18 -21.80
C LYS A 130 -18.97 -38.80 -21.14
N ASN A 131 -19.53 -38.66 -19.94
CA ASN A 131 -19.50 -37.41 -19.17
C ASN A 131 -18.17 -37.22 -18.41
N SER A 132 -17.35 -38.26 -18.27
CA SER A 132 -16.12 -38.24 -17.47
C SER A 132 -14.84 -38.54 -18.28
N GLY A 133 -14.95 -39.08 -19.49
CA GLY A 133 -13.84 -39.52 -20.34
C GLY A 133 -13.18 -38.39 -21.11
N SER A 134 -13.85 -37.25 -21.25
CA SER A 134 -13.18 -35.97 -21.35
C SER A 134 -13.03 -35.50 -19.92
N GLY A 135 -11.86 -35.70 -19.31
CA GLY A 135 -11.46 -34.82 -18.23
C GLY A 135 -11.66 -33.42 -18.77
N SER A 136 -12.75 -32.78 -18.36
CA SER A 136 -13.09 -31.45 -18.86
C SER A 136 -11.90 -30.62 -18.45
N SER A 137 -11.02 -30.33 -19.40
CA SER A 137 -10.22 -29.12 -19.32
C SER A 137 -11.20 -28.05 -18.88
N PHE A 138 -10.82 -27.26 -17.90
CA PHE A 138 -11.57 -26.08 -17.52
C PHE A 138 -11.73 -25.22 -18.78
N THR A 139 -12.81 -25.42 -19.52
CA THR A 139 -13.05 -24.78 -20.81
C THR A 139 -13.79 -23.50 -20.51
N LEU A 140 -13.10 -22.38 -20.73
CA LEU A 140 -13.69 -21.06 -20.64
C LEU A 140 -14.42 -20.72 -21.95
N PRO A 141 -15.58 -20.06 -21.87
CA PRO A 141 -16.15 -19.47 -20.65
C PRO A 141 -16.96 -20.48 -19.81
N TYR A 142 -16.59 -20.66 -18.55
CA TYR A 142 -17.45 -21.22 -17.51
C TYR A 142 -18.21 -20.08 -16.85
N VAL A 143 -19.54 -20.08 -16.93
CA VAL A 143 -20.41 -19.10 -16.27
C VAL A 143 -21.45 -19.88 -15.47
N GLY A 144 -21.35 -19.84 -14.14
CA GLY A 144 -22.30 -20.48 -13.23
C GLY A 144 -22.51 -19.60 -11.98
N THR A 145 -23.72 -19.61 -11.44
CA THR A 145 -24.05 -18.95 -10.17
C THR A 145 -24.20 -20.00 -9.08
N ALA A 146 -23.53 -19.81 -7.94
CA ALA A 146 -23.63 -20.70 -6.79
C ALA A 146 -23.57 -19.90 -5.48
N ASN A 147 -24.21 -20.42 -4.44
CA ASN A 147 -24.12 -19.91 -3.08
C ASN A 147 -23.55 -21.02 -2.19
N ASN A 148 -22.34 -20.82 -1.67
CA ASN A 148 -21.63 -21.79 -0.83
C ASN A 148 -20.84 -21.04 0.25
N ALA A 149 -20.80 -21.61 1.46
CA ALA A 149 -20.01 -21.04 2.56
C ALA A 149 -18.49 -21.26 2.37
N ALA A 150 -18.09 -22.27 1.60
CA ALA A 150 -16.70 -22.51 1.21
C ALA A 150 -16.31 -21.76 -0.07
N SER A 151 -15.01 -21.74 -0.39
CA SER A 151 -14.50 -21.16 -1.65
C SER A 151 -15.06 -21.90 -2.86
N LEU A 152 -15.71 -21.16 -3.77
CA LEU A 152 -16.23 -21.71 -5.04
C LEU A 152 -15.10 -22.10 -6.01
N LEU A 153 -13.94 -21.42 -5.93
CA LEU A 153 -12.73 -21.75 -6.67
C LEU A 153 -11.52 -21.62 -5.74
N GLN A 154 -10.69 -22.65 -5.70
CA GLN A 154 -9.42 -22.66 -4.96
C GLN A 154 -8.35 -23.33 -5.80
N VAL A 155 -7.19 -22.68 -5.95
CA VAL A 155 -6.01 -23.24 -6.61
C VAL A 155 -4.86 -23.24 -5.61
N THR A 156 -4.29 -24.42 -5.36
CA THR A 156 -3.15 -24.59 -4.45
C THR A 156 -1.94 -25.02 -5.27
N ASN A 157 -0.93 -24.15 -5.37
CA ASN A 157 0.40 -24.51 -5.87
C ASN A 157 1.33 -24.75 -4.67
N THR A 158 1.89 -25.95 -4.55
CA THR A 158 2.84 -26.32 -3.49
C THR A 158 4.30 -26.19 -3.92
N GLY A 159 4.55 -25.91 -5.20
CA GLY A 159 5.88 -25.73 -5.77
C GLY A 159 6.22 -24.26 -6.02
N ALA A 160 7.29 -24.02 -6.77
CA ALA A 160 7.62 -22.70 -7.27
C ALA A 160 6.62 -22.22 -8.34
N GLY A 161 6.56 -20.91 -8.57
CA GLY A 161 5.75 -20.29 -9.63
C GLY A 161 4.38 -19.78 -9.17
N SER A 162 3.60 -19.30 -10.14
CA SER A 162 2.30 -18.66 -9.89
C SER A 162 1.15 -19.66 -9.89
N SER A 163 0.28 -19.61 -8.88
CA SER A 163 -0.97 -20.40 -8.89
C SER A 163 -1.98 -19.90 -9.93
N LEU A 164 -1.97 -18.59 -10.22
CA LEU A 164 -2.85 -17.94 -11.18
C LEU A 164 -2.09 -16.80 -11.85
N GLU A 165 -2.12 -16.76 -13.18
CA GLU A 165 -1.54 -15.69 -14.00
C GLU A 165 -2.57 -15.25 -15.04
N GLY A 166 -2.95 -13.97 -14.99
CA GLY A 166 -3.85 -13.36 -15.98
C GLY A 166 -3.03 -12.58 -17.00
N ILE A 167 -3.01 -13.03 -18.25
CA ILE A 167 -2.30 -12.37 -19.35
C ILE A 167 -3.32 -11.80 -20.33
N ASN A 168 -3.22 -10.51 -20.63
CA ASN A 168 -4.00 -9.85 -21.68
C ASN A 168 -3.05 -9.10 -22.62
N ASN A 169 -2.97 -9.55 -23.86
CA ASN A 169 -2.08 -9.01 -24.89
C ASN A 169 -2.76 -7.94 -25.77
N SER A 170 -3.96 -7.48 -25.42
CA SER A 170 -4.63 -6.41 -26.14
C SER A 170 -3.90 -5.09 -25.95
N VAL A 171 -3.91 -4.25 -26.98
CA VAL A 171 -3.34 -2.90 -27.00
C VAL A 171 -4.41 -1.81 -26.88
N THR A 172 -5.65 -2.19 -26.58
CA THR A 172 -6.78 -1.26 -26.42
C THR A 172 -6.85 -0.69 -25.01
N ASP A 173 -7.54 0.43 -24.84
CA ASP A 173 -7.74 1.05 -23.53
C ASP A 173 -8.65 0.22 -22.61
N GLN A 174 -8.53 0.46 -21.30
CA GLN A 174 -9.42 -0.06 -20.23
C GLN A 174 -9.50 -1.59 -20.13
N ILE A 175 -8.42 -2.30 -20.49
CA ILE A 175 -8.34 -3.75 -20.32
C ILE A 175 -8.16 -4.15 -18.86
N SER A 176 -8.66 -5.33 -18.49
CA SER A 176 -8.43 -5.93 -17.19
C SER A 176 -8.11 -7.40 -17.39
N ALA A 177 -6.87 -7.82 -17.09
CA ALA A 177 -6.50 -9.23 -17.12
C ALA A 177 -7.20 -10.02 -16.00
N VAL A 178 -7.38 -9.39 -14.83
CA VAL A 178 -8.16 -9.90 -13.70
C VAL A 178 -9.02 -8.77 -13.15
N LYS A 179 -10.33 -9.02 -12.96
CA LYS A 179 -11.28 -8.03 -12.42
C LYS A 179 -12.14 -8.65 -11.32
N GLY A 180 -12.02 -8.15 -10.10
CA GLY A 180 -12.96 -8.43 -9.01
C GLY A 180 -14.09 -7.41 -9.00
N VAL A 181 -15.34 -7.86 -8.87
CA VAL A 181 -16.52 -6.98 -8.79
C VAL A 181 -17.43 -7.44 -7.66
N ILE A 182 -17.81 -6.52 -6.79
CA ILE A 182 -18.91 -6.71 -5.82
C ILE A 182 -20.12 -5.96 -6.37
N ASN A 183 -21.18 -6.68 -6.75
CA ASN A 183 -22.37 -6.08 -7.35
C ASN A 183 -23.32 -5.42 -6.33
N SER A 184 -23.26 -5.83 -5.06
CA SER A 184 -24.06 -5.20 -4.02
C SER A 184 -23.59 -3.77 -3.78
N THR A 185 -24.52 -2.82 -3.76
CA THR A 185 -24.25 -1.41 -3.40
C THR A 185 -24.17 -1.20 -1.88
N THR A 186 -24.51 -2.22 -1.09
CA THR A 186 -24.43 -2.25 0.38
C THR A 186 -23.77 -3.53 0.85
N PRO A 187 -22.51 -3.82 0.45
CA PRO A 187 -21.83 -5.02 0.90
C PRO A 187 -21.57 -4.93 2.41
N GLY A 188 -21.40 -6.07 3.07
CA GLY A 188 -21.06 -6.12 4.49
C GLY A 188 -19.74 -5.39 4.79
N ALA A 189 -19.53 -4.99 6.04
CA ALA A 189 -18.31 -4.32 6.47
C ALA A 189 -17.05 -5.13 6.07
N TYR A 190 -16.00 -4.44 5.64
CA TYR A 190 -14.73 -5.03 5.20
C TYR A 190 -14.82 -5.98 3.99
N SER A 191 -15.87 -5.88 3.17
CA SER A 191 -15.92 -6.61 1.90
C SER A 191 -14.85 -6.09 0.93
N THR A 192 -14.14 -6.99 0.26
CA THR A 192 -13.08 -6.65 -0.69
C THR A 192 -13.27 -7.38 -2.02
N ALA A 193 -13.11 -6.66 -3.13
CA ALA A 193 -13.16 -7.27 -4.47
C ALA A 193 -11.91 -8.12 -4.75
N VAL A 194 -10.75 -7.66 -4.26
CA VAL A 194 -9.47 -8.36 -4.32
C VAL A 194 -8.81 -8.23 -2.95
N ARG A 195 -8.27 -9.33 -2.41
CA ARG A 195 -7.56 -9.35 -1.11
C ARG A 195 -6.21 -10.03 -1.26
N GLY A 196 -5.12 -9.30 -1.02
CA GLY A 196 -3.80 -9.88 -0.83
C GLY A 196 -3.59 -10.29 0.63
N VAL A 197 -3.19 -11.53 0.88
CA VAL A 197 -2.82 -12.03 2.21
C VAL A 197 -1.48 -12.73 2.09
N ASN A 198 -0.47 -12.23 2.79
CA ASN A 198 0.84 -12.85 2.89
C ASN A 198 1.07 -13.28 4.35
N ASN A 199 1.15 -14.59 4.59
CA ASN A 199 1.39 -15.15 5.93
C ASN A 199 2.89 -15.27 6.26
N GLY A 200 3.77 -14.83 5.36
CA GLY A 200 5.21 -14.80 5.61
C GLY A 200 5.52 -13.83 6.74
N THR A 201 6.31 -14.29 7.71
CA THR A 201 6.71 -13.51 8.89
C THR A 201 8.11 -12.89 8.73
N SER A 202 8.69 -12.93 7.53
CA SER A 202 9.98 -12.33 7.20
C SER A 202 9.83 -10.88 6.73
N SER A 203 10.94 -10.13 6.68
CA SER A 203 10.95 -8.68 6.46
C SER A 203 10.60 -8.19 5.05
N LEU A 204 10.44 -9.09 4.07
CA LEU A 204 10.23 -8.76 2.65
C LEU A 204 8.91 -9.29 2.09
N GLY A 205 7.99 -9.75 2.95
CA GLY A 205 6.67 -10.23 2.53
C GLY A 205 5.82 -9.09 1.96
N ILE A 206 5.31 -9.28 0.74
CA ILE A 206 4.40 -8.34 0.08
C ILE A 206 3.00 -8.96 0.01
N GLY A 207 1.98 -8.24 0.46
CA GLY A 207 0.57 -8.64 0.32
C GLY A 207 0.01 -8.38 -1.08
N VAL A 208 0.24 -7.17 -1.60
CA VAL A 208 -0.14 -6.75 -2.95
C VAL A 208 0.99 -5.91 -3.53
N TRP A 209 1.42 -6.22 -4.76
CA TRP A 209 2.44 -5.46 -5.49
C TRP A 209 1.82 -4.85 -6.76
N GLY A 210 2.00 -3.55 -6.95
CA GLY A 210 1.60 -2.84 -8.16
C GLY A 210 2.81 -2.16 -8.81
N SER A 211 3.02 -2.39 -10.10
CA SER A 211 4.13 -1.82 -10.87
C SER A 211 3.67 -1.41 -12.26
N GLN A 212 4.35 -0.42 -12.82
CA GLN A 212 4.16 0.05 -14.19
C GLN A 212 5.52 0.53 -14.72
N GLU A 213 5.86 0.16 -15.95
CA GLU A 213 7.19 0.44 -16.53
C GLU A 213 7.32 1.83 -17.17
N GLY A 214 6.20 2.52 -17.41
CA GLY A 214 6.16 3.83 -18.06
C GLY A 214 6.03 5.00 -17.08
N SER A 215 5.14 5.93 -17.39
CA SER A 215 4.82 7.13 -16.59
C SER A 215 3.40 7.09 -16.00
N GLY A 216 2.76 5.92 -15.99
CA GLY A 216 1.42 5.71 -15.45
C GLY A 216 1.40 5.50 -13.93
N PHE A 217 0.35 4.84 -13.45
CA PHE A 217 0.14 4.57 -12.03
C PHE A 217 0.41 3.09 -11.71
N GLY A 218 1.24 2.82 -10.70
CA GLY A 218 1.37 1.46 -10.15
C GLY A 218 0.11 1.05 -9.35
N VAL A 219 -0.51 2.02 -8.67
CA VAL A 219 -1.79 1.86 -7.96
C VAL A 219 -2.61 3.15 -8.16
N TYR A 220 -3.87 3.01 -8.59
CA TYR A 220 -4.80 4.12 -8.78
C TYR A 220 -6.12 3.81 -8.05
N GLY A 221 -6.56 4.69 -7.16
CA GLY A 221 -7.74 4.47 -6.32
C GLY A 221 -8.58 5.73 -6.15
N VAL A 222 -9.91 5.56 -6.17
CA VAL A 222 -10.90 6.64 -6.02
C VAL A 222 -11.92 6.21 -4.97
N THR A 223 -12.19 7.08 -3.99
CA THR A 223 -13.17 6.83 -2.92
C THR A 223 -14.03 8.07 -2.74
N PRO A 224 -15.38 7.99 -2.82
CA PRO A 224 -16.24 9.16 -2.66
C PRO A 224 -16.15 9.83 -1.27
N ALA A 225 -15.98 9.03 -0.22
CA ALA A 225 -15.80 9.49 1.16
C ALA A 225 -15.03 8.45 1.97
N GLY A 226 -14.20 8.88 2.93
CA GLY A 226 -13.37 8.01 3.77
C GLY A 226 -11.89 8.04 3.39
N TYR A 227 -11.20 6.92 3.54
CA TYR A 227 -9.77 6.79 3.25
C TYR A 227 -9.55 5.95 1.99
N SER A 228 -8.94 6.52 0.95
CA SER A 228 -8.54 5.76 -0.24
C SER A 228 -7.37 4.80 0.04
N VAL A 229 -6.49 5.17 0.97
CA VAL A 229 -5.41 4.32 1.47
C VAL A 229 -5.37 4.47 2.98
N LEU A 230 -5.40 3.34 3.69
CA LEU A 230 -5.30 3.28 5.15
C LEU A 230 -4.17 2.32 5.53
N GLY A 231 -3.08 2.87 6.08
CA GLY A 231 -1.95 2.10 6.62
C GLY A 231 -1.92 2.20 8.13
N SER A 232 -1.74 1.07 8.81
CA SER A 232 -1.55 1.01 10.26
C SER A 232 -0.52 -0.06 10.61
N THR A 233 0.41 0.27 11.49
CA THR A 233 1.37 -0.70 12.05
C THR A 233 1.45 -0.52 13.55
N GLN A 234 1.73 -1.61 14.29
CA GLN A 234 1.89 -1.55 15.74
C GLN A 234 3.25 -0.96 16.13
N THR A 235 4.31 -1.36 15.42
CA THR A 235 5.67 -0.84 15.56
C THR A 235 6.23 -0.61 14.16
N GLY A 236 6.85 0.56 13.90
CA GLY A 236 7.46 0.89 12.60
C GLY A 236 6.72 1.95 11.79
N THR A 237 6.90 1.90 10.46
CA THR A 237 6.47 2.94 9.52
C THR A 237 5.24 2.49 8.72
N ALA A 238 4.13 3.23 8.83
CA ALA A 238 2.89 2.90 8.12
C ALA A 238 2.91 3.25 6.62
N GLY A 239 3.79 4.17 6.20
CA GLY A 239 3.96 4.57 4.80
C GLY A 239 5.37 5.07 4.53
N TYR A 240 5.99 4.60 3.46
CA TYR A 240 7.33 4.97 3.03
C TYR A 240 7.28 5.43 1.57
N PHE A 241 7.57 6.70 1.35
CA PHE A 241 7.52 7.34 0.03
C PHE A 241 8.90 7.86 -0.32
N THR A 242 9.40 7.51 -1.50
CA THR A 242 10.72 7.94 -1.96
C THR A 242 10.64 8.51 -3.36
N SER A 243 11.54 9.43 -3.64
CA SER A 243 11.80 9.99 -4.95
C SER A 243 13.28 10.32 -5.03
N ASN A 244 13.86 10.31 -6.24
CA ASN A 244 15.21 10.80 -6.49
C ASN A 244 15.26 12.35 -6.46
N ASP A 245 16.47 12.91 -6.58
CA ASP A 245 16.83 14.30 -6.23
C ASP A 245 16.01 15.41 -6.89
N THR A 246 15.29 15.14 -7.99
CA THR A 246 14.45 16.15 -8.67
C THR A 246 12.96 15.97 -8.44
N GLY A 247 12.51 14.75 -8.13
CA GLY A 247 11.08 14.46 -7.94
C GLY A 247 10.55 14.85 -6.56
N LYS A 248 9.33 14.43 -6.26
CA LYS A 248 8.65 14.68 -4.99
C LYS A 248 8.11 13.35 -4.47
N ALA A 249 8.47 13.00 -3.24
CA ALA A 249 7.95 11.81 -2.59
C ALA A 249 6.44 11.93 -2.28
N LEU A 250 5.95 13.15 -2.05
CA LEU A 250 4.54 13.44 -1.80
C LEU A 250 4.15 14.79 -2.41
N VAL A 251 3.04 14.81 -3.14
CA VAL A 251 2.35 16.01 -3.61
C VAL A 251 0.89 15.91 -3.16
N THR A 252 0.33 17.00 -2.64
CA THR A 252 -1.04 17.04 -2.12
C THR A 252 -1.77 18.28 -2.63
N GLU A 253 -3.01 18.10 -3.06
CA GLU A 253 -3.94 19.20 -3.33
C GLU A 253 -4.96 19.28 -2.19
N GLY A 254 -4.78 20.25 -1.31
CA GLY A 254 -5.53 20.39 -0.05
C GLY A 254 -4.65 20.32 1.19
N PRO A 255 -5.23 20.48 2.39
CA PRO A 255 -4.48 20.53 3.64
C PRO A 255 -3.97 19.15 4.07
N ILE A 256 -2.80 19.12 4.70
CA ILE A 256 -2.24 17.95 5.39
C ILE A 256 -2.53 18.07 6.89
N ARG A 257 -2.96 16.98 7.52
CA ARG A 257 -3.20 16.92 8.98
C ARG A 257 -2.22 15.96 9.65
N PHE A 258 -1.44 16.49 10.60
CA PHE A 258 -0.64 15.69 11.53
C PHE A 258 -1.26 15.73 12.93
N SER A 259 -1.60 14.58 13.48
CA SER A 259 -2.30 14.44 14.77
C SER A 259 -1.42 13.71 15.77
N ASN A 260 -1.71 13.89 17.07
CA ASN A 260 -1.01 13.20 18.17
C ASN A 260 0.51 13.44 18.24
N ILE A 261 1.00 14.55 17.66
CA ILE A 261 2.40 15.00 17.74
C ILE A 261 2.51 16.44 18.26
N GLY A 262 1.59 16.82 19.16
CA GLY A 262 1.62 18.12 19.86
C GLY A 262 0.84 19.27 19.21
N ALA A 263 -0.08 18.99 18.28
CA ALA A 263 -0.85 20.00 17.54
C ALA A 263 -1.57 21.00 18.48
N GLY A 264 -1.63 22.28 18.07
CA GLY A 264 -2.29 23.35 18.83
C GLY A 264 -2.36 24.64 18.02
N ALA A 265 -3.29 25.54 18.35
CA ALA A 265 -3.42 26.83 17.68
C ALA A 265 -2.12 27.65 17.82
N GLY A 266 -1.64 28.23 16.71
CA GLY A 266 -0.41 29.05 16.68
C GLY A 266 0.90 28.26 16.75
N LYS A 267 0.85 26.91 16.80
CA LYS A 267 2.05 26.09 16.72
C LYS A 267 2.55 25.96 15.28
N VAL A 268 3.86 25.75 15.16
CA VAL A 268 4.54 25.52 13.88
C VAL A 268 5.16 24.13 13.88
N LEU A 269 5.27 23.53 12.71
CA LEU A 269 5.92 22.24 12.55
C LEU A 269 7.43 22.48 12.43
N THR A 270 8.22 21.86 13.31
CA THR A 270 9.69 21.92 13.28
C THR A 270 10.28 20.53 13.27
N SER A 271 11.49 20.36 12.73
CA SER A 271 12.22 19.10 12.73
C SER A 271 13.26 19.03 13.85
N ASP A 272 13.42 17.86 14.45
CA ASP A 272 14.60 17.55 15.27
C ASP A 272 15.84 17.24 14.41
N ALA A 273 16.97 16.91 15.05
CA ALA A 273 18.23 16.59 14.37
C ALA A 273 18.17 15.27 13.56
N SER A 274 17.16 14.44 13.79
CA SER A 274 16.89 13.21 13.03
C SER A 274 15.86 13.42 11.91
N GLY A 275 15.37 14.65 11.74
CA GLY A 275 14.37 15.01 10.72
C GLY A 275 12.92 14.70 11.14
N ASN A 276 12.66 14.29 12.39
CA ASN A 276 11.29 14.03 12.84
C ASN A 276 10.57 15.36 13.10
N ALA A 277 9.43 15.52 12.45
CA ALA A 277 8.62 16.71 12.58
C ALA A 277 7.65 16.61 13.77
N THR A 278 7.59 17.65 14.61
CA THR A 278 6.59 17.78 15.69
C THR A 278 6.05 19.20 15.77
N TRP A 279 4.84 19.37 16.30
CA TRP A 279 4.25 20.69 16.51
C TRP A 279 4.84 21.34 17.75
N GLN A 280 5.58 22.43 17.56
CA GLN A 280 6.22 23.22 18.60
C GLN A 280 5.58 24.61 18.71
N ASN A 281 5.73 25.26 19.86
CA ASN A 281 5.34 26.66 19.99
C ASN A 281 6.16 27.48 18.98
N GLY A 282 5.48 28.37 18.24
CA GLY A 282 6.09 29.11 17.13
C GLY A 282 7.23 30.01 17.55
N GLY A 283 8.48 29.56 17.32
CA GLY A 283 9.71 30.36 17.44
C GLY A 283 10.10 30.74 18.87
N ALA A 284 11.40 30.92 19.11
CA ALA A 284 11.95 31.36 20.40
C ALA A 284 11.15 32.55 20.94
N ALA A 285 10.93 32.59 22.26
CA ALA A 285 10.24 33.69 22.93
C ALA A 285 10.79 35.02 22.37
N LYS A 286 9.93 35.82 21.73
CA LYS A 286 10.29 37.21 21.42
C LYS A 286 10.72 37.79 22.77
N VAL A 287 11.96 38.23 22.91
CA VAL A 287 12.37 38.95 24.12
C VAL A 287 12.32 40.42 23.76
N HIS A 288 11.29 41.11 24.22
CA HIS A 288 11.17 42.54 24.00
C HIS A 288 10.39 43.24 25.11
N LEU A 289 10.59 44.54 25.22
CA LEU A 289 9.72 45.48 25.90
C LEU A 289 9.58 46.71 25.02
N SER A 290 8.38 47.24 24.85
CA SER A 290 8.16 48.53 24.19
C SER A 290 7.07 49.32 24.89
N SER A 291 7.17 50.66 24.88
CA SER A 291 6.13 51.56 25.35
C SER A 291 5.51 52.31 24.18
N THR A 292 4.20 52.58 24.29
CA THR A 292 3.48 53.44 23.31
C THR A 292 3.60 54.93 23.68
N GLY A 293 4.03 55.24 24.91
CA GLY A 293 4.19 56.59 25.42
C GLY A 293 4.72 56.63 26.86
N GLY A 294 4.66 57.80 27.48
CA GLY A 294 4.91 57.99 28.91
C GLY A 294 3.81 58.82 29.59
N SER A 295 3.99 59.17 30.86
CA SER A 295 3.24 60.21 31.56
C SER A 295 4.14 61.39 31.93
N SER A 296 3.55 62.50 32.37
CA SER A 296 4.36 63.66 32.79
C SER A 296 5.18 63.29 34.01
N GLN A 297 6.49 63.55 33.97
CA GLN A 297 7.42 63.31 35.06
C GLN A 297 8.38 64.50 35.17
N SER A 298 8.54 65.05 36.37
CA SER A 298 9.50 66.13 36.63
C SER A 298 10.92 65.58 36.67
N THR A 299 11.84 66.26 35.99
CA THR A 299 13.27 65.98 35.94
C THR A 299 14.01 67.20 36.48
N PRO A 300 14.39 67.22 37.78
CA PRO A 300 15.08 68.36 38.40
C PRO A 300 16.51 68.55 37.90
N SER A 301 17.00 69.79 37.99
CA SER A 301 18.41 70.13 37.71
C SER A 301 19.37 69.37 38.62
N GLY A 302 20.46 68.85 38.03
CA GLY A 302 21.56 68.23 38.77
C GLY A 302 21.27 66.84 39.35
N ILE A 303 20.08 66.27 39.11
CA ILE A 303 19.68 64.95 39.60
C ILE A 303 19.52 63.97 38.43
N VAL A 304 20.02 62.75 38.59
CA VAL A 304 19.73 61.63 37.68
C VAL A 304 18.31 61.13 37.94
N THR A 305 17.37 61.52 37.08
CA THR A 305 15.98 61.09 37.16
C THR A 305 15.78 59.87 36.28
N VAL A 306 15.43 58.72 36.87
CA VAL A 306 15.06 57.53 36.10
C VAL A 306 13.66 57.72 35.51
N VAL A 307 13.52 57.48 34.21
CA VAL A 307 12.21 57.50 33.55
C VAL A 307 11.56 56.14 33.76
N ASN A 308 10.51 56.13 34.59
CA ASN A 308 9.76 54.92 34.97
C ASN A 308 8.24 55.08 34.78
N THR A 309 7.83 56.18 34.14
CA THR A 309 6.43 56.54 33.89
C THR A 309 5.95 56.12 32.51
N TRP A 310 6.39 54.96 32.01
CA TRP A 310 5.99 54.47 30.68
C TRP A 310 4.54 53.99 30.66
N LEU A 311 3.85 54.22 29.55
CA LEU A 311 2.48 53.79 29.32
C LEU A 311 2.40 52.85 28.11
N GLY A 312 1.37 51.98 28.11
CA GLY A 312 1.13 51.03 27.01
C GLY A 312 2.32 50.09 26.80
N LEU A 313 2.78 49.46 27.88
CA LEU A 313 3.89 48.51 27.84
C LEU A 313 3.44 47.20 27.20
N ASP A 314 4.11 46.79 26.13
CA ASP A 314 4.07 45.44 25.57
C ASP A 314 5.39 44.74 25.91
N GLU A 315 5.30 43.63 26.64
CA GLU A 315 6.46 42.83 27.01
C GLU A 315 6.26 41.37 26.66
N SER A 316 7.29 40.78 26.07
CA SER A 316 7.41 39.34 25.96
C SER A 316 8.78 38.89 26.48
N GLY A 317 8.82 37.81 27.27
CA GLY A 317 10.06 37.28 27.84
C GLY A 317 10.10 37.12 29.36
N GLY A 318 8.99 37.33 30.09
CA GLY A 318 8.88 36.90 31.50
C GLY A 318 8.68 38.00 32.55
N ALA A 319 8.13 39.16 32.20
CA ALA A 319 7.86 40.27 33.15
C ALA A 319 9.14 40.80 33.82
N ASN A 320 10.13 41.13 32.99
CA ASN A 320 11.45 41.59 33.35
C ASN A 320 11.52 43.10 33.62
N TYR A 321 10.48 43.86 33.28
CA TYR A 321 10.39 45.28 33.59
C TYR A 321 9.83 45.55 34.99
N ASN A 322 10.57 46.31 35.81
CA ASN A 322 10.11 46.79 37.11
C ASN A 322 9.72 48.27 37.02
N ALA A 323 8.42 48.56 37.04
CA ALA A 323 7.89 49.94 36.95
C ALA A 323 8.28 50.83 38.14
N THR A 324 8.56 50.26 39.32
CA THR A 324 9.00 51.03 40.49
C THR A 324 10.42 51.55 40.28
N THR A 325 11.34 50.69 39.81
CA THR A 325 12.75 51.04 39.64
C THR A 325 13.08 51.58 38.25
N GLY A 326 12.20 51.41 37.27
CA GLY A 326 12.43 51.78 35.87
C GLY A 326 13.37 50.83 35.12
N GLU A 327 13.68 49.67 35.69
CA GLU A 327 14.71 48.75 35.18
C GLU A 327 14.11 47.57 34.43
N TYR A 328 14.64 47.29 33.24
CA TYR A 328 14.42 46.05 32.50
C TYR A 328 15.60 45.09 32.73
N THR A 329 15.32 43.91 33.27
CA THR A 329 16.35 42.88 33.50
C THR A 329 16.53 42.03 32.24
N ILE A 330 17.75 41.88 31.74
CA ILE A 330 18.01 41.08 30.54
C ILE A 330 17.75 39.59 30.85
N PRO A 331 16.76 38.93 30.21
CA PRO A 331 16.38 37.56 30.58
C PRO A 331 17.27 36.49 29.93
N VAL A 332 17.89 36.81 28.79
CA VAL A 332 18.78 35.90 28.06
C VAL A 332 19.98 36.67 27.53
N THR A 333 21.17 36.05 27.58
CA THR A 333 22.36 36.61 26.91
C THR A 333 22.11 36.68 25.41
N GLY A 334 22.50 37.79 24.76
CA GLY A 334 22.29 37.98 23.33
C GLY A 334 22.59 39.41 22.88
N TYR A 335 22.43 39.68 21.58
CA TYR A 335 22.55 41.00 20.97
C TYR A 335 21.20 41.72 20.98
N TYR A 336 21.14 42.89 21.61
CA TYR A 336 19.90 43.66 21.76
C TYR A 336 20.01 45.05 21.11
N ALA A 337 18.88 45.58 20.66
CA ALA A 337 18.69 47.00 20.38
C ALA A 337 17.88 47.66 21.50
N VAL A 338 18.40 48.76 22.04
CA VAL A 338 17.75 49.61 23.05
C VAL A 338 17.58 51.01 22.48
N LYS A 339 16.33 51.49 22.41
CA LYS A 339 15.99 52.80 21.85
C LYS A 339 15.12 53.57 22.84
N ALA A 340 15.40 54.85 23.00
CA ALA A 340 14.51 55.76 23.72
C ALA A 340 14.44 57.10 23.00
N GLN A 341 13.23 57.61 22.86
CA GLN A 341 12.95 59.00 22.50
C GLN A 341 12.34 59.65 23.73
N ILE A 342 12.96 60.71 24.22
CA ILE A 342 12.46 61.48 25.36
C ILE A 342 12.16 62.89 24.88
N SER A 343 10.94 63.34 25.17
CA SER A 343 10.49 64.68 24.83
C SER A 343 10.25 65.49 26.09
N PHE A 344 10.44 66.81 26.03
CA PHE A 344 10.24 67.71 27.17
C PHE A 344 9.21 68.80 26.84
N SER A 345 8.32 69.12 27.79
CA SER A 345 7.33 70.19 27.64
C SER A 345 8.00 71.58 27.68
N SER A 346 7.51 72.54 26.89
CA SER A 346 8.11 73.87 26.66
C SER A 346 8.01 74.87 27.82
N SER A 347 8.56 74.56 29.00
CA SER A 347 8.45 75.46 30.17
C SER A 347 9.77 76.08 30.63
N ASN A 348 10.90 75.89 29.93
CA ASN A 348 12.19 76.34 30.44
C ASN A 348 13.03 77.13 29.43
N THR A 349 13.10 78.46 29.63
CA THR A 349 13.71 79.43 28.71
C THR A 349 15.14 79.83 29.10
N ILE A 350 15.83 79.06 29.95
CA ILE A 350 17.21 79.37 30.35
C ILE A 350 18.17 79.05 29.20
N ALA A 351 18.73 80.09 28.59
CA ALA A 351 19.72 79.97 27.54
C ALA A 351 20.95 79.16 28.03
N GLY A 352 21.31 78.12 27.28
CA GLY A 352 22.44 77.23 27.59
C GLY A 352 22.10 76.00 28.44
N ALA A 353 20.86 75.85 28.92
CA ALA A 353 20.44 74.63 29.60
C ALA A 353 20.21 73.46 28.61
N GLN A 354 20.62 72.25 29.02
CA GLN A 354 20.55 71.03 28.21
C GLN A 354 19.97 69.86 28.99
N SER A 355 19.12 69.07 28.33
CA SER A 355 18.69 67.76 28.81
C SER A 355 19.63 66.68 28.30
N ASN A 356 20.26 65.93 29.20
CA ASN A 356 21.08 64.76 28.89
C ASN A 356 20.24 63.48 29.09
N VAL A 357 19.96 62.75 28.01
CA VAL A 357 19.21 61.50 28.01
C VAL A 357 20.19 60.34 27.90
N ARG A 358 20.07 59.36 28.80
CA ARG A 358 21.03 58.28 29.00
C ARG A 358 20.33 56.93 28.92
N ILE A 359 20.97 56.00 28.21
CA ILE A 359 20.76 54.57 28.43
C ILE A 359 21.76 54.15 29.50
N GLN A 360 21.26 53.71 30.64
CA GLN A 360 22.07 53.17 31.72
C GLN A 360 22.01 51.65 31.73
N VAL A 361 23.16 51.03 31.99
CA VAL A 361 23.32 49.59 32.19
C VAL A 361 23.98 49.37 33.55
N ASP A 362 23.31 48.64 34.44
CA ASP A 362 23.74 48.41 35.82
C ASP A 362 24.06 49.73 36.56
N GLY A 363 23.25 50.76 36.30
CA GLY A 363 23.39 52.10 36.87
C GLY A 363 24.42 53.01 36.18
N ASN A 364 25.29 52.47 35.31
CA ASN A 364 26.31 53.23 34.60
C ASN A 364 25.82 53.73 33.24
N THR A 365 26.21 54.93 32.83
CA THR A 365 25.86 55.46 31.49
C THR A 365 26.57 54.67 30.40
N ALA A 366 25.82 53.92 29.59
CA ALA A 366 26.34 53.17 28.46
C ALA A 366 26.27 53.96 27.14
N LYS A 367 25.24 54.79 26.98
CA LYS A 367 25.09 55.73 25.86
C LYS A 367 24.32 56.95 26.33
N GLN A 368 24.62 58.11 25.75
CA GLN A 368 23.90 59.34 26.04
C GLN A 368 23.77 60.24 24.82
N THR A 369 22.78 61.13 24.85
CA THR A 369 22.57 62.21 23.90
C THR A 369 22.16 63.48 24.64
N TYR A 370 22.22 64.62 23.96
CA TYR A 370 21.84 65.92 24.51
C TYR A 370 20.80 66.58 23.62
N THR A 371 19.86 67.27 24.24
CA THR A 371 19.02 68.26 23.54
C THR A 371 19.04 69.58 24.30
N ASN A 372 19.00 70.68 23.57
CA ASN A 372 18.79 72.00 24.17
C ASN A 372 17.36 72.11 24.69
N ASN A 373 17.14 72.97 25.69
CA ASN A 373 15.79 73.31 26.14
C ASN A 373 15.03 74.12 25.09
N ALA A 374 13.70 74.04 25.12
CA ALA A 374 12.83 74.70 24.16
C ALA A 374 13.03 76.23 24.18
N VAL A 375 13.23 76.83 23.01
CA VAL A 375 13.27 78.29 22.82
C VAL A 375 11.85 78.86 22.76
N ILE A 376 11.69 80.18 22.97
CA ILE A 376 10.39 80.86 22.88
C ILE A 376 9.74 80.55 21.52
N GLY A 377 8.57 79.91 21.53
CA GLY A 377 7.81 79.51 20.33
C GLY A 377 7.93 78.04 19.93
N GLN A 378 8.79 77.24 20.57
CA GLN A 378 8.90 75.80 20.35
C GLN A 378 8.00 75.01 21.31
N PHE A 379 7.18 74.09 20.80
CA PHE A 379 6.20 73.32 21.60
C PHE A 379 6.81 72.23 22.49
N HIS A 380 7.91 71.62 22.07
CA HIS A 380 8.69 70.62 22.83
C HIS A 380 10.08 70.42 22.20
N THR A 381 10.99 69.80 22.94
CA THR A 381 12.29 69.34 22.41
C THR A 381 12.44 67.84 22.61
N ASP A 382 13.09 67.19 21.64
CA ASP A 382 13.24 65.73 21.59
C ASP A 382 14.70 65.32 21.66
N ALA A 383 14.97 64.24 22.39
CA ALA A 383 16.27 63.59 22.45
C ALA A 383 16.10 62.09 22.18
N SER A 384 16.75 61.61 21.13
CA SER A 384 16.75 60.18 20.77
C SER A 384 18.12 59.54 21.04
N VAL A 385 18.11 58.40 21.72
CA VAL A 385 19.31 57.62 22.03
C VAL A 385 19.10 56.15 21.64
N ASN A 386 20.08 55.57 20.95
CA ASN A 386 20.11 54.16 20.53
C ASN A 386 21.39 53.49 21.02
N LEU A 387 21.27 52.27 21.52
CA LEU A 387 22.37 51.40 21.92
C LEU A 387 22.10 49.99 21.39
N GLU A 388 23.01 49.49 20.56
CA GLU A 388 23.01 48.12 20.08
C GLU A 388 24.28 47.43 20.56
N LYS A 389 24.14 46.39 21.38
CA LYS A 389 25.26 45.62 21.92
C LYS A 389 24.82 44.26 22.45
N THR A 390 25.80 43.42 22.72
CA THR A 390 25.61 42.21 23.51
C THR A 390 25.37 42.55 24.98
N PHE A 391 24.33 41.96 25.56
CA PHE A 391 24.04 41.98 26.99
C PHE A 391 24.15 40.56 27.56
N THR A 392 24.54 40.46 28.82
CA THR A 392 24.51 39.20 29.57
C THR A 392 23.24 39.13 30.41
N VAL A 393 22.75 37.91 30.63
CA VAL A 393 21.61 37.66 31.53
C VAL A 393 21.81 38.34 32.90
N GLY A 394 20.75 38.97 33.41
CA GLY A 394 20.72 39.67 34.70
C GLY A 394 21.16 41.14 34.67
N GLN A 395 21.76 41.64 33.58
CA GLN A 395 22.06 43.06 33.46
C GLN A 395 20.77 43.89 33.46
N LYS A 396 20.83 45.09 34.04
CA LYS A 396 19.66 45.97 34.19
C LYS A 396 19.79 47.19 33.30
N VAL A 397 18.85 47.35 32.38
CA VAL A 397 18.78 48.50 31.46
C VAL A 397 17.71 49.47 31.93
N ARG A 398 18.01 50.77 31.97
CA ARG A 398 17.03 51.82 32.25
C ARG A 398 17.34 53.10 31.50
N ILE A 399 16.33 53.95 31.32
CA ILE A 399 16.49 55.29 30.76
C ILE A 399 16.55 56.31 31.89
N ALA A 400 17.52 57.22 31.82
CA ALA A 400 17.67 58.28 32.81
C ALA A 400 17.89 59.62 32.14
N VAL A 401 17.42 60.68 32.79
CA VAL A 401 17.58 62.07 32.35
C VAL A 401 18.33 62.84 33.40
N VAL A 402 19.26 63.70 32.97
CA VAL A 402 19.88 64.74 33.81
C VAL A 402 19.68 66.08 33.15
N GLN A 403 19.14 67.05 33.91
CA GLN A 403 19.06 68.43 33.47
C GLN A 403 20.33 69.19 33.87
N ASN A 404 21.01 69.75 32.87
CA ASN A 404 22.20 70.57 33.02
C ASN A 404 21.79 72.06 32.89
N GLY A 405 22.17 72.91 33.84
CA GLY A 405 21.97 74.37 33.74
C GLY A 405 20.81 74.96 34.56
N SER A 406 20.58 74.48 35.79
CA SER A 406 19.60 75.02 36.77
C SER A 406 18.11 74.89 36.39
N ALA A 407 17.81 74.27 35.24
CA ALA A 407 16.46 74.08 34.72
C ALA A 407 15.82 72.79 35.23
N THR A 408 14.58 72.86 35.76
CA THR A 408 13.71 71.67 35.92
C THR A 408 12.81 71.55 34.69
N ASN A 409 12.73 70.36 34.10
CA ASN A 409 11.88 70.09 32.93
C ASN A 409 10.89 68.95 33.23
N ASN A 410 9.74 68.97 32.58
CA ASN A 410 8.79 67.86 32.62
C ASN A 410 8.83 67.09 31.30
N LEU A 411 8.68 65.78 31.37
CA LEU A 411 8.51 64.94 30.17
C LEU A 411 7.24 65.34 29.42
N PHE A 412 7.29 65.35 28.09
CA PHE A 412 6.14 65.50 27.21
C PHE A 412 5.61 64.10 26.83
N PRO A 413 4.45 63.68 27.41
CA PRO A 413 3.98 62.30 27.34
C PRO A 413 3.79 61.71 25.93
N PRO A 414 3.18 62.43 24.95
CA PRO A 414 2.83 61.85 23.65
C PRO A 414 4.01 61.46 22.76
N ALA A 415 5.21 62.00 23.02
CA ALA A 415 6.40 61.75 22.20
C ALA A 415 7.56 61.10 22.99
N THR A 416 7.27 60.63 24.21
CA THR A 416 8.24 59.92 25.07
C THR A 416 8.02 58.41 24.96
N ASN A 417 8.94 57.67 24.36
CA ASN A 417 8.86 56.22 24.17
C ASN A 417 10.19 55.49 24.43
N PHE A 418 10.11 54.20 24.69
CA PHE A 418 11.24 53.32 24.98
C PHE A 418 10.97 51.92 24.43
N SER A 419 12.01 51.28 23.90
CA SER A 419 11.95 49.90 23.46
C SER A 419 13.28 49.17 23.66
N ILE A 420 13.22 47.89 23.97
CA ILE A 420 14.33 46.95 23.95
C ILE A 420 13.90 45.67 23.22
N HIS A 421 14.72 45.20 22.29
CA HIS A 421 14.45 44.00 21.50
C HIS A 421 15.69 43.12 21.39
N LEU A 422 15.54 41.82 21.66
CA LEU A 422 16.55 40.82 21.32
C LEU A 422 16.55 40.60 19.81
N ILE A 423 17.72 40.77 19.19
CA ILE A 423 17.93 40.57 17.76
C ILE A 423 18.44 39.16 17.49
N HIS A 424 19.40 38.70 18.30
CA HIS A 424 20.07 37.41 18.15
C HIS A 424 20.50 36.88 19.52
N GLN A 425 20.29 35.59 19.81
CA GLN A 425 20.80 34.93 21.02
C GLN A 425 22.25 34.54 20.85
#